data_AF-A0A955E3R8-F1
#
_entry.id   AF-A0A955E3R8-F1
#
_cell.length_a   1.000
_cell.length_b   1.000
_cell.length_c   1.000
_cell.angle_alpha   90.00
_cell.angle_beta   90.00
_cell.angle_gamma   90.00
#
_symmetry.space_group_name_H-M   'P 1'
#
loop_
_entity.id
_entity.type
_entity.pdbx_description
1 polymer ?
#
loop_
_entity_poly.entity_id
_entity_poly.type
_entity_poly.pdbx_seq_one_letter_code
_entity_poly.pdbx_strand_id
1 'polypeptide(L)'
;MKWCSVVAVLPVLLAGNSAFAQVEVPDFRLRADFRTPNDGGWGANESVGHAEFRVQSRFLQVYYGGVSRNDEYKFKVQIDFRDISGFAEQFDSSVYNSDFDVYINNGFVGRVLMGTEAAGLAELVYDSRHPSFPELPLPEAFPDVVSEFDLVSVYFAFGEVPAVGDPAVLGVPLFEAELVEEFARGDANQDGKVDEDDYEILASNYDPFYRLGEHVGPMLGDFTGDNLADLGDYELLVANWTDSHDVPPEPQAVIGLCDADLVPDGVLDVFDVFAYLDAFVSMDPSADITGDGVFDVFDVFGYLSQLNAGCP
;
A
#
# COMPACT_ATOMS: atom_id res chain seq x y z
N MET A 1 -21.03 72.64 6.80
CA MET A 1 -20.28 72.02 7.92
C MET A 1 -20.12 70.55 7.57
N LYS A 2 -18.90 70.07 7.22
CA LYS A 2 -17.92 69.46 8.16
C LYS A 2 -18.58 68.26 8.88
N TRP A 3 -18.21 66.99 8.68
CA TRP A 3 -16.86 66.40 8.66
C TRP A 3 -16.77 65.10 7.85
N CYS A 4 -15.55 64.88 7.38
CA CYS A 4 -14.95 63.66 6.85
C CYS A 4 -14.87 62.55 7.92
N SER A 5 -15.03 61.28 7.55
CA SER A 5 -14.35 60.17 8.23
C SER A 5 -14.07 59.06 7.23
N VAL A 6 -12.79 58.96 6.89
CA VAL A 6 -12.12 57.80 6.30
C VAL A 6 -11.58 56.97 7.47
N VAL A 7 -11.92 55.69 7.54
CA VAL A 7 -11.19 54.63 8.28
C VAL A 7 -11.40 53.36 7.46
N ALA A 8 -10.49 53.03 6.55
CA ALA A 8 -9.33 52.16 6.74
C ALA A 8 -9.69 50.65 6.80
N VAL A 9 -9.55 50.06 5.61
CA VAL A 9 -9.23 48.67 5.24
C VAL A 9 -8.55 47.85 6.35
N LEU A 10 -9.05 46.63 6.59
CA LEU A 10 -8.24 45.41 6.60
C LEU A 10 -9.17 44.19 6.42
N PRO A 11 -9.12 43.46 5.29
CA PRO A 11 -9.72 42.14 5.21
C PRO A 11 -8.86 41.20 6.04
N VAL A 12 -9.43 40.66 7.11
CA VAL A 12 -8.86 39.47 7.75
C VAL A 12 -9.11 38.33 6.77
N LEU A 13 -8.16 38.11 5.87
CA LEU A 13 -7.92 36.84 5.20
C LEU A 13 -7.63 35.82 6.32
N LEU A 14 -8.68 35.19 6.84
CA LEU A 14 -8.53 33.88 7.44
C LEU A 14 -8.16 32.94 6.29
N ALA A 15 -6.87 32.88 5.99
CA ALA A 15 -6.28 31.68 5.40
C ALA A 15 -6.46 30.58 6.44
N GLY A 16 -7.65 29.99 6.46
CA GLY A 16 -7.79 28.62 6.91
C GLY A 16 -6.93 27.83 5.94
N ASN A 17 -5.69 27.57 6.32
CA ASN A 17 -4.99 26.41 5.79
C ASN A 17 -5.85 25.23 6.24
N SER A 18 -6.80 24.85 5.41
CA SER A 18 -7.34 23.50 5.42
C SER A 18 -6.09 22.64 5.33
N ALA A 19 -5.71 22.00 6.43
CA ALA A 19 -4.84 20.86 6.34
C ALA A 19 -5.59 19.91 5.43
N PHE A 20 -5.18 19.87 4.15
CA PHE A 20 -5.61 18.81 3.26
C PHE A 20 -5.16 17.54 3.96
N ALA A 21 -6.13 16.80 4.48
CA ALA A 21 -5.89 15.47 4.99
C ALA A 21 -5.35 14.70 3.79
N GLN A 22 -4.07 14.30 3.86
CA GLN A 22 -3.49 13.38 2.90
C GLN A 22 -4.43 12.18 2.81
N VAL A 23 -4.96 11.93 1.61
CA VAL A 23 -5.82 10.78 1.30
C VAL A 23 -4.91 9.57 1.05
N GLU A 24 -3.96 9.35 1.96
CA GLU A 24 -3.05 8.21 1.88
C GLU A 24 -3.71 7.03 2.60
N VAL A 25 -3.70 5.87 1.93
CA VAL A 25 -3.96 4.59 2.57
C VAL A 25 -2.74 3.70 2.35
N PRO A 26 -1.62 3.93 3.07
CA PRO A 26 -0.49 3.00 3.04
C PRO A 26 -1.00 1.55 3.26
N ASP A 27 -0.70 0.69 2.29
CA ASP A 27 -1.12 -0.71 2.22
C ASP A 27 0.11 -1.62 2.39
N PHE A 28 0.51 -1.87 3.64
CA PHE A 28 1.60 -2.79 3.92
C PHE A 28 1.08 -4.22 3.84
N ARG A 29 1.77 -5.06 3.05
CA ARG A 29 1.51 -6.50 3.00
C ARG A 29 2.74 -7.23 3.49
N LEU A 30 2.60 -7.95 4.59
CA LEU A 30 3.69 -8.67 5.22
C LEU A 30 3.34 -10.15 5.26
N ARG A 31 4.34 -10.99 5.02
CA ARG A 31 4.19 -12.44 5.07
C ARG A 31 5.20 -13.07 6.00
N ALA A 32 4.78 -14.14 6.67
CA ALA A 32 5.63 -15.02 7.46
C ALA A 32 5.33 -16.47 7.06
N ASP A 33 6.33 -17.21 6.55
CA ASP A 33 6.18 -18.63 6.24
C ASP A 33 6.59 -19.50 7.44
N PHE A 34 5.72 -20.41 7.84
CA PHE A 34 6.02 -21.34 8.93
C PHE A 34 6.50 -22.67 8.38
N ARG A 35 7.52 -23.25 9.02
CA ARG A 35 8.07 -24.57 8.68
C ARG A 35 8.18 -25.45 9.90
N THR A 36 8.03 -26.75 9.72
CA THR A 36 8.35 -27.72 10.76
C THR A 36 9.85 -27.67 11.11
N PRO A 37 10.24 -28.10 12.32
CA PRO A 37 11.64 -28.28 12.68
C PRO A 37 12.39 -29.20 11.71
N ASN A 38 13.65 -28.87 11.43
CA ASN A 38 14.54 -29.69 10.61
C ASN A 38 15.26 -30.77 11.43
N ASP A 39 14.51 -31.65 12.08
CA ASP A 39 15.03 -32.67 13.01
C ASP A 39 14.91 -34.12 12.48
N GLY A 40 14.47 -34.28 11.22
CA GLY A 40 14.24 -35.57 10.60
C GLY A 40 12.96 -36.28 11.06
N GLY A 41 12.11 -35.59 11.82
CA GLY A 41 10.77 -36.04 12.17
C GLY A 41 9.76 -35.94 11.02
N TRP A 42 8.50 -36.17 11.37
CA TRP A 42 7.37 -36.07 10.44
C TRP A 42 7.33 -34.69 9.78
N GLY A 43 7.37 -34.65 8.44
CA GLY A 43 7.31 -33.41 7.68
C GLY A 43 8.51 -32.47 7.82
N ALA A 44 9.70 -32.95 8.23
CA ALA A 44 10.83 -32.08 8.60
C ALA A 44 11.23 -31.04 7.52
N ASN A 45 11.33 -29.78 7.93
CA ASN A 45 11.60 -28.61 7.09
C ASN A 45 10.59 -28.36 5.95
N GLU A 46 9.39 -28.92 6.04
CA GLU A 46 8.28 -28.67 5.11
C GLU A 46 7.46 -27.45 5.58
N SER A 47 6.86 -26.73 4.62
CA SER A 47 5.98 -25.60 4.93
C SER A 47 4.69 -26.11 5.56
N VAL A 48 4.24 -25.45 6.62
CA VAL A 48 3.00 -25.80 7.34
C VAL A 48 1.95 -24.68 7.26
N GLY A 49 2.16 -23.71 6.39
CA GLY A 49 1.29 -22.54 6.24
C GLY A 49 2.06 -21.22 6.31
N HIS A 50 1.29 -20.13 6.36
CA HIS A 50 1.80 -18.77 6.36
C HIS A 50 0.89 -17.84 7.16
N ALA A 51 1.45 -16.75 7.67
CA ALA A 51 0.69 -15.61 8.14
C ALA A 51 0.82 -14.46 7.14
N GLU A 52 -0.30 -13.90 6.73
CA GLU A 52 -0.43 -12.73 5.88
C GLU A 52 -1.01 -11.57 6.72
N PHE A 53 -0.33 -10.45 6.73
CA PHE A 53 -0.78 -9.22 7.37
C PHE A 53 -0.97 -8.16 6.32
N ARG A 54 -2.13 -7.51 6.34
CA ARG A 54 -2.44 -6.37 5.49
C ARG A 54 -2.82 -5.18 6.37
N VAL A 55 -1.90 -4.25 6.52
CA VAL A 55 -2.16 -3.02 7.28
C VAL A 55 -2.53 -1.93 6.30
N GLN A 56 -3.78 -1.47 6.37
CA GLN A 56 -4.26 -0.32 5.62
C GLN A 56 -4.44 0.85 6.60
N SER A 57 -3.39 1.63 6.85
CA SER A 57 -3.57 2.81 7.71
C SER A 57 -4.30 3.88 6.90
N ARG A 58 -5.45 4.35 7.38
CA ARG A 58 -6.21 5.42 6.72
C ARG A 58 -5.81 6.82 7.19
N PHE A 59 -4.79 6.94 8.06
CA PHE A 59 -4.40 8.21 8.68
C PHE A 59 -2.89 8.27 8.99
N LEU A 60 -2.12 8.91 8.11
CA LEU A 60 -0.82 9.48 8.47
C LEU A 60 -1.02 10.94 8.92
N GLN A 61 -1.32 11.17 10.20
CA GLN A 61 -1.19 12.52 10.77
C GLN A 61 -0.27 12.53 11.99
N VAL A 62 0.79 13.35 11.85
CA VAL A 62 1.73 13.75 12.89
C VAL A 62 0.98 14.41 14.05
N TYR A 63 1.16 13.88 15.26
CA TYR A 63 0.44 14.36 16.44
C TYR A 63 1.07 15.62 17.05
N TYR A 64 0.30 16.70 17.03
CA TYR A 64 0.19 17.64 18.14
C TYR A 64 -1.31 17.78 18.48
N GLY A 65 -1.85 17.05 19.47
CA GLY A 65 -3.16 17.43 20.03
C GLY A 65 -4.16 16.39 20.58
N GLY A 66 -3.88 15.09 20.64
CA GLY A 66 -4.70 14.16 21.44
C GLY A 66 -6.05 13.70 20.85
N VAL A 67 -6.14 13.48 19.54
CA VAL A 67 -7.23 12.69 18.91
C VAL A 67 -6.92 11.18 19.07
N SER A 68 -7.82 10.26 18.70
CA SER A 68 -7.56 8.81 18.63
C SER A 68 -7.41 8.36 17.18
N ARG A 69 -6.47 7.44 16.90
CA ARG A 69 -6.27 6.82 15.58
C ARG A 69 -7.32 5.72 15.35
N ASN A 70 -7.84 5.62 14.12
CA ASN A 70 -8.66 4.50 13.65
C ASN A 70 -7.95 3.88 12.44
N ASP A 71 -6.93 3.08 12.69
CA ASP A 71 -6.25 2.32 11.65
C ASP A 71 -7.12 1.12 11.21
N GLU A 72 -7.08 0.78 9.92
CA GLU A 72 -7.72 -0.43 9.42
C GLU A 72 -6.70 -1.57 9.37
N TYR A 73 -6.93 -2.60 10.17
CA TYR A 73 -6.09 -3.77 10.22
C TYR A 73 -6.84 -4.95 9.66
N LYS A 74 -6.18 -5.65 8.73
CA LYS A 74 -6.58 -6.98 8.32
C LYS A 74 -5.41 -7.90 8.49
N PHE A 75 -5.66 -9.09 9.00
CA PHE A 75 -4.67 -10.13 8.91
C PHE A 75 -5.35 -11.47 8.82
N LYS A 76 -4.62 -12.39 8.23
CA LYS A 76 -5.01 -13.78 8.04
C LYS A 76 -3.82 -14.62 8.47
N VAL A 77 -4.01 -15.44 9.50
CA VAL A 77 -3.03 -16.46 9.88
C VAL A 77 -3.59 -17.81 9.47
N GLN A 78 -2.89 -18.51 8.58
CA GLN A 78 -3.32 -19.81 8.08
C GLN A 78 -2.23 -20.85 8.34
N ILE A 79 -2.60 -21.90 9.06
CA ILE A 79 -1.74 -23.07 9.31
C ILE A 79 -2.40 -24.26 8.60
N ASP A 80 -1.70 -24.84 7.62
CA ASP A 80 -2.16 -25.93 6.76
C ASP A 80 -1.13 -27.07 6.71
N PHE A 81 -1.49 -28.20 7.30
CA PHE A 81 -0.66 -29.41 7.35
C PHE A 81 -1.01 -30.40 6.24
N ARG A 82 -2.01 -30.14 5.38
CA ARG A 82 -2.56 -31.15 4.46
C ARG A 82 -1.57 -31.59 3.38
N ASP A 83 -0.65 -30.71 3.01
CA ASP A 83 0.35 -30.96 1.97
C ASP A 83 1.65 -31.58 2.52
N ILE A 84 1.75 -31.77 3.83
CA ILE A 84 2.93 -32.34 4.48
C ILE A 84 2.99 -33.85 4.29
N SER A 85 4.20 -34.36 4.05
CA SER A 85 4.44 -35.80 3.88
C SER A 85 4.00 -36.60 5.11
N GLY A 86 3.05 -37.52 4.95
CA GLY A 86 2.52 -38.38 6.03
C GLY A 86 1.29 -37.85 6.77
N PHE A 87 0.73 -36.70 6.34
CA PHE A 87 -0.50 -36.12 6.89
C PHE A 87 -1.64 -37.15 7.06
N ALA A 88 -2.00 -37.86 6.01
CA ALA A 88 -3.14 -38.78 6.02
C ALA A 88 -3.04 -39.94 7.04
N GLU A 89 -1.82 -40.29 7.48
CA GLU A 89 -1.59 -41.44 8.36
C GLU A 89 -1.22 -41.05 9.79
N GLN A 90 -0.63 -39.87 9.98
CA GLN A 90 0.00 -39.50 11.26
C GLN A 90 -0.66 -38.29 11.93
N PHE A 91 -1.42 -37.47 11.19
CA PHE A 91 -1.93 -36.19 11.68
C PHE A 91 -2.89 -36.33 12.87
N ASP A 92 -3.82 -37.28 12.84
CA ASP A 92 -4.81 -37.45 13.92
C ASP A 92 -4.17 -37.70 15.29
N SER A 93 -3.03 -38.39 15.31
CA SER A 93 -2.22 -38.66 16.50
C SER A 93 -1.08 -37.67 16.74
N SER A 94 -0.92 -36.70 15.84
CA SER A 94 0.17 -35.74 15.89
C SER A 94 -0.08 -34.69 16.96
N VAL A 95 1.01 -34.23 17.59
CA VAL A 95 0.97 -33.09 18.51
C VAL A 95 0.49 -31.81 17.80
N TYR A 96 0.64 -31.73 16.48
CA TYR A 96 0.21 -30.58 15.68
C TYR A 96 -1.32 -30.50 15.45
N ASN A 97 -2.07 -31.53 15.83
CA ASN A 97 -3.53 -31.51 15.78
C ASN A 97 -4.11 -30.85 17.06
N SER A 98 -3.77 -29.58 17.27
CA SER A 98 -4.14 -28.81 18.45
C SER A 98 -4.41 -27.34 18.11
N ASP A 99 -5.14 -26.64 18.96
CA ASP A 99 -5.32 -25.19 18.84
C ASP A 99 -4.01 -24.43 19.07
N PHE A 100 -3.86 -23.29 18.39
CA PHE A 100 -2.66 -22.46 18.42
C PHE A 100 -2.97 -21.04 18.87
N ASP A 101 -2.10 -20.47 19.71
CA ASP A 101 -2.11 -19.04 20.04
C ASP A 101 -1.06 -18.31 19.19
N VAL A 102 -1.46 -17.21 18.55
CA VAL A 102 -0.59 -16.40 17.68
C VAL A 102 -0.22 -15.11 18.38
N TYR A 103 1.05 -14.73 18.25
CA TYR A 103 1.62 -13.52 18.83
C TYR A 103 2.43 -12.75 17.77
N ILE A 104 2.51 -11.43 17.93
CA ILE A 104 3.41 -10.54 17.19
C ILE A 104 4.22 -9.73 18.21
N ASN A 105 5.56 -9.77 18.15
CA ASN A 105 6.43 -9.03 19.08
C ASN A 105 6.06 -9.21 20.58
N ASN A 106 5.54 -10.40 20.94
CA ASN A 106 4.98 -10.79 22.25
C ASN A 106 3.56 -10.30 22.59
N GLY A 107 2.91 -9.56 21.71
CA GLY A 107 1.49 -9.24 21.81
C GLY A 107 0.63 -10.42 21.36
N PHE A 108 -0.25 -10.93 22.22
CA PHE A 108 -1.23 -11.94 21.81
C PHE A 108 -2.15 -11.33 20.75
N VAL A 109 -2.37 -12.05 19.66
CA VAL A 109 -3.19 -11.61 18.52
C VAL A 109 -4.52 -12.35 18.48
N GLY A 110 -4.49 -13.66 18.71
CA GLY A 110 -5.67 -14.49 18.68
C GLY A 110 -5.35 -15.97 18.72
N ARG A 111 -6.41 -16.76 18.73
CA ARG A 111 -6.35 -18.22 18.76
C ARG A 111 -6.88 -18.81 17.47
N VAL A 112 -6.09 -19.68 16.86
CA VAL A 112 -6.47 -20.51 15.72
C VAL A 112 -6.98 -21.84 16.26
N LEU A 113 -8.22 -22.20 15.91
CA LEU A 113 -8.81 -23.47 16.34
C LEU A 113 -8.54 -24.55 15.29
N MET A 114 -7.95 -25.67 15.71
CA MET A 114 -7.70 -26.80 14.81
C MET A 114 -8.98 -27.63 14.65
N GLY A 115 -9.46 -27.80 13.42
CA GLY A 115 -10.54 -28.74 13.11
C GLY A 115 -11.98 -28.21 13.23
N THR A 116 -12.23 -26.92 13.02
CA THR A 116 -13.63 -26.42 12.97
C THR A 116 -14.36 -26.81 11.68
N GLU A 117 -13.65 -26.99 10.55
CA GLU A 117 -14.25 -27.36 9.26
C GLU A 117 -13.48 -28.42 8.46
N ALA A 118 -12.16 -28.56 8.66
CA ALA A 118 -11.32 -29.60 8.06
C ALA A 118 -10.12 -29.93 8.96
N ALA A 119 -9.77 -31.21 9.09
CA ALA A 119 -8.55 -31.61 9.80
C ALA A 119 -7.32 -31.09 9.05
N GLY A 120 -6.32 -30.61 9.79
CA GLY A 120 -5.07 -30.09 9.23
C GLY A 120 -5.11 -28.64 8.78
N LEU A 121 -6.26 -27.97 8.84
CA LEU A 121 -6.39 -26.56 8.50
C LEU A 121 -6.88 -25.78 9.73
N ALA A 122 -6.17 -24.70 10.04
CA ALA A 122 -6.54 -23.75 11.07
C ALA A 122 -6.37 -22.33 10.51
N GLU A 123 -7.40 -21.49 10.66
CA GLU A 123 -7.41 -20.13 10.12
C GLU A 123 -7.89 -19.12 11.18
N LEU A 124 -7.17 -18.00 11.30
CA LEU A 124 -7.55 -16.83 12.09
C LEU A 124 -7.64 -15.63 11.16
N VAL A 125 -8.84 -15.09 11.01
CA VAL A 125 -9.11 -13.91 10.19
C VAL A 125 -9.54 -12.76 11.09
N TYR A 126 -8.92 -11.61 10.90
CA TYR A 126 -9.31 -10.35 11.54
C TYR A 126 -9.53 -9.28 10.48
N ASP A 127 -10.66 -8.58 10.55
CA ASP A 127 -10.95 -7.36 9.78
C ASP A 127 -11.54 -6.33 10.73
N SER A 128 -10.84 -5.22 10.95
CA SER A 128 -11.27 -4.18 11.88
C SER A 128 -12.53 -3.41 11.43
N ARG A 129 -13.01 -3.62 10.19
CA ARG A 129 -14.21 -2.95 9.64
C ARG A 129 -15.53 -3.66 9.91
N HIS A 130 -15.54 -4.72 10.70
CA HIS A 130 -16.74 -5.54 10.85
C HIS A 130 -17.91 -4.71 11.48
N PRO A 131 -19.13 -4.73 10.89
CA PRO A 131 -20.25 -3.85 11.28
C PRO A 131 -20.77 -4.11 12.70
N SER A 132 -20.49 -5.29 13.25
CA SER A 132 -20.48 -5.55 14.67
C SER A 132 -19.03 -5.70 15.10
N PHE A 133 -18.55 -4.84 16.00
CA PHE A 133 -17.25 -5.04 16.63
C PHE A 133 -17.19 -6.49 17.13
N PRO A 134 -16.23 -7.33 16.70
CA PRO A 134 -16.00 -8.58 17.40
C PRO A 134 -15.79 -8.23 18.89
N GLU A 135 -16.35 -8.99 19.82
CA GLU A 135 -16.18 -8.81 21.28
C GLU A 135 -14.72 -9.05 21.75
N LEU A 136 -13.76 -9.00 20.82
CA LEU A 136 -12.34 -9.05 21.09
C LEU A 136 -11.85 -7.61 21.02
N PRO A 137 -11.70 -6.90 22.15
CA PRO A 137 -10.83 -5.74 22.16
C PRO A 137 -9.48 -6.19 21.59
N LEU A 138 -8.86 -5.37 20.72
CA LEU A 138 -7.45 -5.54 20.39
C LEU A 138 -6.73 -5.78 21.73
N PRO A 139 -6.00 -6.90 21.89
CA PRO A 139 -5.37 -7.23 23.16
C PRO A 139 -4.55 -6.03 23.65
N GLU A 140 -4.51 -5.79 24.96
CA GLU A 140 -3.82 -4.63 25.56
C GLU A 140 -2.32 -4.55 25.18
N ALA A 141 -1.78 -5.60 24.57
CA ALA A 141 -0.42 -5.72 24.07
C ALA A 141 -0.31 -5.81 22.54
N PHE A 142 -1.37 -5.55 21.76
CA PHE A 142 -1.25 -5.47 20.30
C PHE A 142 -0.33 -4.29 19.95
N PRO A 143 0.74 -4.50 19.18
CA PRO A 143 1.67 -3.43 18.86
C PRO A 143 0.95 -2.32 18.10
N ASP A 144 1.21 -1.06 18.49
CA ASP A 144 0.60 0.13 17.88
C ASP A 144 0.91 0.26 16.36
N VAL A 145 1.94 -0.45 15.88
CA VAL A 145 2.33 -0.55 14.47
C VAL A 145 2.91 -1.95 14.26
N VAL A 146 2.44 -2.68 13.25
CA VAL A 146 3.09 -3.89 12.74
C VAL A 146 4.01 -3.47 11.58
N SER A 147 5.26 -3.90 11.59
CA SER A 147 6.29 -3.55 10.59
C SER A 147 7.02 -4.77 10.02
N GLU A 148 7.76 -4.55 8.94
CA GLU A 148 8.80 -5.47 8.50
C GLU A 148 9.73 -5.80 9.68
N PHE A 149 10.22 -7.04 9.72
CA PHE A 149 11.07 -7.60 10.77
C PHE A 149 10.39 -7.88 12.11
N ASP A 150 9.10 -7.59 12.25
CA ASP A 150 8.34 -8.03 13.41
C ASP A 150 8.29 -9.56 13.48
N LEU A 151 8.37 -10.09 14.69
CA LEU A 151 8.41 -11.53 14.90
C LEU A 151 6.99 -12.07 15.09
N VAL A 152 6.56 -12.97 14.20
CA VAL A 152 5.34 -13.74 14.37
C VAL A 152 5.69 -15.06 15.03
N SER A 153 5.07 -15.28 16.18
CA SER A 153 5.29 -16.45 17.02
C SER A 153 3.99 -17.22 17.19
N VAL A 154 4.02 -18.52 16.94
CA VAL A 154 2.89 -19.42 17.15
C VAL A 154 3.22 -20.36 18.29
N TYR A 155 2.34 -20.41 19.29
CA TYR A 155 2.42 -21.28 20.47
C TYR A 155 1.20 -22.19 20.51
N PHE A 156 1.20 -23.18 21.39
CA PHE A 156 -0.01 -23.94 21.65
C PHE A 156 -0.95 -23.18 22.58
N ALA A 157 -2.25 -23.34 22.34
CA ALA A 157 -3.32 -22.62 23.03
C ALA A 157 -3.49 -22.95 24.52
N PHE A 158 -3.26 -24.19 24.96
CA PHE A 158 -3.30 -24.59 26.36
C PHE A 158 -2.56 -25.91 26.60
N GLY A 159 -1.89 -26.03 27.75
CA GLY A 159 -1.21 -27.26 28.21
C GLY A 159 0.32 -27.17 28.20
N GLU A 160 0.99 -28.10 28.87
CA GLU A 160 2.45 -28.28 28.66
C GLU A 160 2.66 -28.78 27.22
N VAL A 161 3.49 -28.08 26.45
CA VAL A 161 3.72 -28.36 25.04
C VAL A 161 4.91 -29.30 24.84
N PRO A 162 4.72 -30.46 24.20
CA PRO A 162 5.77 -31.41 23.86
C PRO A 162 6.65 -30.95 22.66
N ALA A 163 7.93 -31.33 22.58
CA ALA A 163 8.80 -31.08 21.44
C ALA A 163 8.46 -32.10 20.36
N VAL A 164 9.01 -31.92 19.16
CA VAL A 164 9.11 -33.01 18.18
C VAL A 164 10.13 -34.00 18.75
N GLY A 165 9.64 -34.88 19.63
CA GLY A 165 10.42 -35.68 20.57
C GLY A 165 10.37 -35.31 22.07
N ASP A 166 9.46 -34.40 22.53
CA ASP A 166 9.18 -33.87 23.92
C ASP A 166 10.08 -32.73 24.52
N PRO A 167 9.61 -31.86 25.48
CA PRO A 167 8.70 -30.69 25.48
C PRO A 167 9.31 -29.30 25.22
N ALA A 168 8.61 -28.48 24.42
CA ALA A 168 8.85 -27.05 24.36
C ALA A 168 8.66 -26.44 25.76
N VAL A 169 9.67 -25.73 26.24
CA VAL A 169 9.57 -24.95 27.47
C VAL A 169 8.46 -23.93 27.30
N LEU A 170 7.52 -23.86 28.24
CA LEU A 170 6.53 -22.79 28.34
C LEU A 170 7.20 -21.44 28.03
N GLY A 171 6.79 -20.81 26.92
CA GLY A 171 7.36 -19.55 26.43
C GLY A 171 8.34 -19.65 25.26
N VAL A 172 8.56 -20.83 24.66
CA VAL A 172 9.27 -20.97 23.37
C VAL A 172 8.25 -21.21 22.26
N PRO A 173 8.28 -20.44 21.15
CA PRO A 173 7.35 -20.61 20.05
C PRO A 173 7.58 -21.95 19.33
N LEU A 174 6.48 -22.56 18.89
CA LEU A 174 6.49 -23.73 18.02
C LEU A 174 6.93 -23.36 16.60
N PHE A 175 6.38 -22.25 16.10
CA PHE A 175 6.79 -21.65 14.84
C PHE A 175 7.17 -20.20 15.08
N GLU A 176 8.28 -19.80 14.51
CA GLU A 176 8.79 -18.44 14.57
C GLU A 176 9.18 -18.03 13.16
N ALA A 177 8.64 -16.90 12.72
CA ALA A 177 8.94 -16.34 11.42
C ALA A 177 8.97 -14.83 11.52
N GLU A 178 9.93 -14.23 10.83
CA GLU A 178 10.05 -12.79 10.68
C GLU A 178 9.10 -12.33 9.58
N LEU A 179 8.35 -11.26 9.84
CA LEU A 179 7.55 -10.61 8.80
C LEU A 179 8.48 -10.01 7.77
N VAL A 180 8.35 -10.50 6.54
CA VAL A 180 8.99 -9.90 5.38
C VAL A 180 7.94 -9.14 4.58
N GLU A 181 8.36 -8.04 3.95
CA GLU A 181 7.51 -7.38 2.97
C GLU A 181 7.18 -8.39 1.87
N GLU A 182 5.88 -8.62 1.63
CA GLU A 182 5.42 -9.64 0.69
C GLU A 182 5.76 -9.25 -0.76
N PHE A 183 5.88 -7.96 -1.01
CA PHE A 183 6.20 -7.39 -2.31
C PHE A 183 7.45 -6.54 -2.17
N ALA A 184 8.43 -6.76 -3.03
CA ALA A 184 9.54 -5.83 -3.15
C ALA A 184 8.97 -4.48 -3.59
N ARG A 185 9.35 -3.38 -2.94
CA ARG A 185 8.95 -2.05 -3.41
C ARG A 185 9.39 -1.87 -4.86
N GLY A 186 8.44 -1.63 -5.76
CA GLY A 186 8.67 -1.64 -7.20
C GLY A 186 8.01 -2.79 -7.95
N ASP A 187 7.51 -3.83 -7.27
CA ASP A 187 6.71 -4.93 -7.86
C ASP A 187 5.24 -4.48 -7.99
N ALA A 188 4.96 -3.76 -9.07
CA ALA A 188 3.66 -3.17 -9.36
C ALA A 188 2.61 -4.23 -9.73
N ASN A 189 3.03 -5.28 -10.45
CA ASN A 189 2.15 -6.31 -10.99
C ASN A 189 1.92 -7.50 -10.03
N GLN A 190 2.66 -7.54 -8.92
CA GLN A 190 2.59 -8.55 -7.85
C GLN A 190 2.98 -9.96 -8.31
N ASP A 191 3.95 -10.08 -9.21
CA ASP A 191 4.47 -11.37 -9.67
C ASP A 191 5.66 -11.90 -8.85
N GLY A 192 6.13 -11.12 -7.88
CA GLY A 192 7.25 -11.45 -6.99
C GLY A 192 8.61 -11.03 -7.54
N LYS A 193 8.63 -10.20 -8.59
CA LYS A 193 9.85 -9.59 -9.15
C LYS A 193 9.64 -8.09 -9.31
N VAL A 194 10.76 -7.39 -9.37
CA VAL A 194 10.81 -6.02 -9.89
C VAL A 194 11.52 -6.11 -11.24
N ASP A 195 10.76 -6.01 -12.32
CA ASP A 195 11.24 -6.17 -13.69
C ASP A 195 10.57 -5.22 -14.70
N GLU A 196 10.73 -5.51 -16.00
CA GLU A 196 10.24 -4.65 -17.09
C GLU A 196 8.73 -4.46 -17.04
N ASP A 197 7.95 -5.46 -16.59
CA ASP A 197 6.50 -5.33 -16.53
C ASP A 197 6.08 -4.28 -15.48
N ASP A 198 6.85 -4.14 -14.40
CA ASP A 198 6.62 -3.09 -13.39
C ASP A 198 7.07 -1.72 -13.87
N TYR A 199 8.18 -1.68 -14.61
CA TYR A 199 8.64 -0.46 -15.26
C TYR A 199 7.59 0.05 -16.25
N GLU A 200 6.94 -0.82 -17.04
CA GLU A 200 5.87 -0.41 -17.95
C GLU A 200 4.69 0.24 -17.19
N ILE A 201 4.34 -0.29 -16.01
CA ILE A 201 3.30 0.29 -15.15
C ILE A 201 3.74 1.66 -14.64
N LEU A 202 4.94 1.78 -14.08
CA LEU A 202 5.50 3.06 -13.63
C LEU A 202 5.54 4.06 -14.79
N ALA A 203 6.14 3.69 -15.92
CA ALA A 203 6.31 4.55 -17.09
C ALA A 203 4.98 5.01 -17.68
N SER A 204 3.93 4.19 -17.64
CA SER A 204 2.58 4.58 -18.10
C SER A 204 1.88 5.59 -17.20
N ASN A 205 2.35 5.74 -15.96
CA ASN A 205 1.81 6.66 -14.97
C ASN A 205 2.80 7.76 -14.55
N TYR A 206 4.03 7.74 -15.08
CA TYR A 206 5.12 8.58 -14.61
C TYR A 206 4.81 10.07 -14.79
N ASP A 207 4.58 10.78 -13.70
CA ASP A 207 4.17 12.18 -13.67
C ASP A 207 4.97 12.96 -12.61
N PRO A 208 6.26 13.23 -12.88
CA PRO A 208 7.15 13.89 -11.93
C PRO A 208 6.79 15.37 -11.68
N PHE A 209 5.76 15.89 -12.35
CA PHE A 209 5.29 17.27 -12.23
C PHE A 209 3.84 17.36 -11.73
N TYR A 210 3.22 16.24 -11.37
CA TYR A 210 1.91 16.18 -10.72
C TYR A 210 0.78 16.81 -11.57
N ARG A 211 0.79 16.55 -12.89
CA ARG A 211 -0.17 17.08 -13.88
C ARG A 211 -1.38 16.18 -14.14
N LEU A 212 -1.24 14.86 -14.03
CA LEU A 212 -2.28 13.87 -14.34
C LEU A 212 -3.17 13.54 -13.13
N GLY A 213 -2.85 14.11 -11.97
CA GLY A 213 -3.59 13.92 -10.72
C GLY A 213 -2.88 12.95 -9.78
N GLU A 214 -3.63 12.44 -8.81
CA GLU A 214 -3.08 11.47 -7.84
C GLU A 214 -2.94 10.09 -8.50
N HIS A 215 -1.72 9.57 -8.54
CA HIS A 215 -1.41 8.19 -8.93
C HIS A 215 -1.35 7.35 -7.67
N VAL A 216 -2.52 6.92 -7.18
CA VAL A 216 -2.59 6.31 -5.84
C VAL A 216 -2.15 4.85 -5.87
N GLY A 217 -0.99 4.60 -5.28
CA GLY A 217 -0.50 3.29 -4.89
C GLY A 217 0.28 2.50 -5.96
N PRO A 218 0.85 1.35 -5.56
CA PRO A 218 1.89 0.65 -6.34
C PRO A 218 1.45 0.16 -7.71
N MET A 219 0.17 -0.20 -7.86
CA MET A 219 -0.38 -0.66 -9.15
C MET A 219 -0.47 0.47 -10.20
N LEU A 220 -0.24 1.72 -9.78
CA LEU A 220 -0.16 2.90 -10.64
C LEU A 220 1.25 3.50 -10.64
N GLY A 221 2.27 2.75 -10.19
CA GLY A 221 3.66 3.22 -10.18
C GLY A 221 4.06 4.06 -8.97
N ASP A 222 3.19 4.28 -7.99
CA ASP A 222 3.51 4.96 -6.73
C ASP A 222 4.03 3.94 -5.69
N PHE A 223 5.34 3.71 -5.72
CA PHE A 223 6.06 2.79 -4.85
C PHE A 223 6.54 3.43 -3.54
N THR A 224 6.64 4.76 -3.50
CA THR A 224 6.99 5.53 -2.30
C THR A 224 5.80 5.72 -1.38
N GLY A 225 4.58 5.65 -1.92
CA GLY A 225 3.32 5.85 -1.23
C GLY A 225 2.97 7.32 -1.01
N ASP A 226 3.51 8.23 -1.82
CA ASP A 226 3.25 9.67 -1.74
C ASP A 226 2.17 10.16 -2.72
N ASN A 227 1.48 9.21 -3.37
CA ASN A 227 0.42 9.38 -4.39
C ASN A 227 0.90 9.95 -5.72
N LEU A 228 2.20 9.86 -5.98
CA LEU A 228 2.82 10.37 -7.18
C LEU A 228 3.62 9.21 -7.78
N ALA A 229 3.65 9.14 -9.10
CA ALA A 229 4.51 8.22 -9.81
C ALA A 229 5.66 9.06 -10.37
N ASP A 230 6.68 9.32 -9.56
CA ASP A 230 7.76 10.25 -9.85
C ASP A 230 9.15 9.63 -9.67
N LEU A 231 10.17 10.49 -9.65
CA LEU A 231 11.56 10.07 -9.54
C LEU A 231 11.82 9.21 -8.29
N GLY A 232 11.12 9.46 -7.18
CA GLY A 232 11.23 8.66 -5.96
C GLY A 232 10.82 7.20 -6.20
N ASP A 233 9.79 6.98 -7.00
CA ASP A 233 9.32 5.65 -7.35
C ASP A 233 10.28 4.96 -8.32
N TYR A 234 10.78 5.70 -9.31
CA TYR A 234 11.82 5.18 -10.19
C TYR A 234 13.07 4.76 -9.39
N GLU A 235 13.53 5.58 -8.44
CA GLU A 235 14.66 5.25 -7.56
C GLU A 235 14.41 3.97 -6.75
N LEU A 236 13.18 3.76 -6.24
CA LEU A 236 12.78 2.53 -5.55
C LEU A 236 12.77 1.31 -6.48
N LEU A 237 12.21 1.45 -7.69
CA LEU A 237 12.21 0.39 -8.70
C LEU A 237 13.65 -0.01 -9.07
N VAL A 238 14.53 0.95 -9.30
CA VAL A 238 15.95 0.69 -9.61
C VAL A 238 16.65 0.01 -8.43
N ALA A 239 16.40 0.46 -7.20
CA ALA A 239 17.02 -0.11 -6.01
C ALA A 239 16.64 -1.58 -5.78
N ASN A 240 15.44 -1.98 -6.20
CA ASN A 240 14.92 -3.33 -6.03
C ASN A 240 14.92 -4.17 -7.32
N TRP A 241 15.49 -3.66 -8.42
CA TRP A 241 15.50 -4.34 -9.71
C TRP A 241 16.08 -5.76 -9.62
N THR A 242 15.29 -6.75 -10.05
CA THR A 242 15.64 -8.17 -9.95
C THR A 242 15.86 -8.86 -11.31
N ASP A 243 15.51 -8.20 -12.42
CA ASP A 243 15.72 -8.77 -13.74
C ASP A 243 17.23 -8.84 -14.09
N SER A 244 17.57 -9.83 -14.91
CA SER A 244 18.91 -10.04 -15.46
C SER A 244 19.29 -9.03 -16.55
N HIS A 245 18.33 -8.24 -17.04
CA HIS A 245 18.56 -7.16 -18.00
C HIS A 245 19.07 -5.89 -17.30
N ASP A 246 19.68 -5.01 -18.09
CA ASP A 246 20.06 -3.68 -17.62
C ASP A 246 18.80 -2.92 -17.17
N VAL A 247 18.89 -2.21 -16.06
CA VAL A 247 17.79 -1.36 -15.56
C VAL A 247 17.41 -0.34 -16.64
N PRO A 248 16.11 -0.20 -16.99
CA PRO A 248 15.64 0.79 -17.94
C PRO A 248 16.05 2.21 -17.50
N PRO A 249 16.27 3.14 -18.45
CA PRO A 249 16.46 4.54 -18.10
C PRO A 249 15.21 5.10 -17.41
N GLU A 250 15.36 6.23 -16.72
CA GLU A 250 14.22 6.96 -16.14
C GLU A 250 13.13 7.16 -17.22
N PRO A 251 11.85 6.83 -16.91
CA PRO A 251 10.78 7.06 -17.84
C PRO A 251 10.77 8.54 -18.23
N GLN A 252 10.44 8.82 -19.49
CA GLN A 252 10.06 10.18 -19.81
C GLN A 252 8.76 10.45 -19.05
N ALA A 253 8.62 11.65 -18.47
CA ALA A 253 7.33 12.11 -17.97
C ALA A 253 6.28 11.72 -19.01
N VAL A 254 5.20 11.07 -18.58
CA VAL A 254 3.96 11.05 -19.34
C VAL A 254 3.61 12.51 -19.40
N ILE A 255 4.13 13.19 -20.42
CA ILE A 255 3.76 14.53 -20.77
C ILE A 255 2.29 14.34 -21.09
N GLY A 256 1.43 14.51 -20.08
CA GLY A 256 0.07 14.97 -20.34
C GLY A 256 0.31 16.08 -21.32
N LEU A 257 -0.08 15.84 -22.57
CA LEU A 257 0.16 16.73 -23.69
C LEU A 257 0.05 18.11 -23.09
N CYS A 258 1.11 18.91 -23.14
CA CYS A 258 0.92 20.29 -22.74
C CYS A 258 -0.32 20.72 -23.52
N ASP A 259 -1.42 21.06 -22.86
CA ASP A 259 -2.66 21.31 -23.61
C ASP A 259 -2.45 22.56 -24.50
N ALA A 260 -1.39 23.32 -24.20
CA ALA A 260 -0.87 24.36 -25.05
C ALA A 260 0.08 23.92 -26.20
N ASP A 261 0.61 22.69 -26.24
CA ASP A 261 1.36 22.06 -27.36
C ASP A 261 0.40 21.20 -28.20
N LEU A 262 -0.39 21.89 -29.03
CA LEU A 262 -1.40 21.25 -29.88
C LEU A 262 -0.80 20.75 -31.19
N VAL A 263 0.46 21.08 -31.46
CA VAL A 263 1.26 20.54 -32.55
C VAL A 263 2.39 19.73 -31.94
N PRO A 264 2.15 18.46 -31.54
CA PRO A 264 2.96 17.71 -30.57
C PRO A 264 4.41 17.47 -31.03
N ASP A 265 5.20 18.52 -30.97
CA ASP A 265 6.59 18.60 -31.40
C ASP A 265 7.50 19.07 -30.26
N GLY A 266 6.92 19.34 -29.08
CA GLY A 266 7.60 19.73 -27.86
C GLY A 266 8.06 21.19 -27.85
N VAL A 267 7.62 22.01 -28.81
CA VAL A 267 8.00 23.42 -28.92
C VAL A 267 6.77 24.30 -28.91
N LEU A 268 6.54 24.98 -27.77
CA LEU A 268 5.50 25.99 -27.68
C LEU A 268 5.82 27.23 -28.53
N ASP A 269 5.11 27.37 -29.64
CA ASP A 269 5.26 28.51 -30.52
C ASP A 269 3.91 29.03 -31.07
N VAL A 270 3.96 29.80 -32.16
CA VAL A 270 2.76 30.41 -32.75
C VAL A 270 1.85 29.38 -33.45
N PHE A 271 2.40 28.23 -33.86
CA PHE A 271 1.64 27.18 -34.50
C PHE A 271 0.67 26.52 -33.53
N ASP A 272 1.03 26.38 -32.26
CA ASP A 272 0.12 25.94 -31.22
C ASP A 272 -1.02 26.91 -30.99
N VAL A 273 -0.73 28.21 -31.03
CA VAL A 273 -1.76 29.25 -30.87
C VAL A 273 -2.76 29.16 -32.00
N PHE A 274 -2.31 28.91 -33.23
CA PHE A 274 -3.21 28.71 -34.35
C PHE A 274 -4.00 27.40 -34.24
N ALA A 275 -3.37 26.30 -33.80
CA ALA A 275 -4.06 25.04 -33.55
C ALA A 275 -5.15 25.20 -32.47
N TYR A 276 -4.87 25.91 -31.38
CA TYR A 276 -5.85 26.21 -30.33
C TYR A 276 -7.04 27.00 -30.85
N LEU A 277 -6.78 28.08 -31.61
CA LEU A 277 -7.85 28.91 -32.15
C LEU A 277 -8.74 28.13 -33.13
N ASP A 278 -8.16 27.27 -33.95
CA ASP A 278 -8.93 26.40 -34.85
C ASP A 278 -9.77 25.39 -34.06
N ALA A 279 -9.17 24.71 -33.07
CA ALA A 279 -9.85 23.78 -32.17
C ALA A 279 -11.02 24.44 -31.43
N PHE A 280 -10.81 25.63 -30.86
CA PHE A 280 -11.80 26.41 -30.12
C PHE A 280 -12.99 26.82 -30.99
N VAL A 281 -12.74 27.28 -32.23
CA VAL A 281 -13.82 27.65 -33.17
C VAL A 281 -14.61 26.41 -33.63
N SER A 282 -13.97 25.24 -33.72
CA SER A 282 -14.65 23.98 -34.03
C SER A 282 -15.32 23.29 -32.84
N MET A 283 -15.18 23.84 -31.62
CA MET A 283 -15.62 23.19 -30.37
C MET A 283 -15.02 21.77 -30.22
N ASP A 284 -13.74 21.62 -30.60
CA ASP A 284 -13.01 20.37 -30.42
C ASP A 284 -12.67 20.17 -28.92
N PRO A 285 -12.87 18.98 -28.33
CA PRO A 285 -12.58 18.73 -26.92
C PRO A 285 -11.18 19.12 -26.46
N SER A 286 -10.19 19.16 -27.34
CA SER A 286 -8.83 19.63 -27.02
C SER A 286 -8.74 21.11 -26.65
N ALA A 287 -9.77 21.92 -26.97
CA ALA A 287 -9.82 23.34 -26.63
C ALA A 287 -10.52 23.63 -25.29
N ASP A 288 -11.08 22.62 -24.61
CA ASP A 288 -11.71 22.71 -23.29
C ASP A 288 -10.64 22.55 -22.20
N ILE A 289 -9.83 23.60 -22.03
CA ILE A 289 -8.67 23.61 -21.13
C ILE A 289 -9.11 23.52 -19.67
N THR A 290 -10.34 23.93 -19.35
CA THR A 290 -10.88 23.82 -17.99
C THR A 290 -11.54 22.47 -17.70
N GLY A 291 -11.84 21.68 -18.73
CA GLY A 291 -12.44 20.35 -18.64
C GLY A 291 -13.90 20.35 -18.18
N ASP A 292 -14.61 21.47 -18.33
CA ASP A 292 -15.98 21.64 -17.81
C ASP A 292 -17.07 21.38 -18.87
N GLY A 293 -16.67 21.10 -20.11
CA GLY A 293 -17.52 20.86 -21.26
C GLY A 293 -18.07 22.13 -21.91
N VAL A 294 -17.62 23.33 -21.51
CA VAL A 294 -18.08 24.63 -21.97
C VAL A 294 -16.92 25.44 -22.55
N PHE A 295 -16.88 25.58 -23.89
CA PHE A 295 -15.89 26.39 -24.58
C PHE A 295 -16.15 27.89 -24.41
N ASP A 296 -15.44 28.53 -23.48
CA ASP A 296 -15.57 29.96 -23.20
C ASP A 296 -14.23 30.69 -22.97
N VAL A 297 -14.29 31.91 -22.42
CA VAL A 297 -13.08 32.74 -22.23
C VAL A 297 -12.15 32.17 -21.16
N PHE A 298 -12.64 31.33 -20.26
CA PHE A 298 -11.84 30.71 -19.22
C PHE A 298 -10.88 29.67 -19.81
N ASP A 299 -11.27 28.95 -20.87
CA ASP A 299 -10.35 28.06 -21.60
C ASP A 299 -9.23 28.85 -22.27
N VAL A 300 -9.55 30.01 -22.85
CA VAL A 300 -8.54 30.87 -23.50
C VAL A 300 -7.53 31.37 -22.47
N PHE A 301 -7.99 31.74 -21.27
CA PHE A 301 -7.09 32.13 -20.19
C PHE A 301 -6.30 30.95 -19.64
N GLY A 302 -6.89 29.75 -19.59
CA GLY A 302 -6.20 28.50 -19.28
C GLY A 302 -5.06 28.25 -20.26
N TYR A 303 -5.36 28.23 -21.56
CA TYR A 303 -4.38 28.04 -22.64
C TYR A 303 -3.24 29.07 -22.55
N LEU A 304 -3.55 30.36 -22.44
CA LEU A 304 -2.53 31.41 -22.34
C LEU A 304 -1.70 31.30 -21.06
N SER A 305 -2.28 30.82 -19.97
CA SER A 305 -1.54 30.57 -18.73
C SER A 305 -0.55 29.42 -18.92
N GLN A 306 -0.97 28.32 -19.54
CA GLN A 306 -0.10 27.18 -19.85
C GLN A 306 1.02 27.56 -20.84
N LEU A 307 0.68 28.28 -21.92
CA LEU A 307 1.64 28.77 -22.92
C LEU A 307 2.70 29.70 -22.30
N ASN A 308 2.30 30.62 -21.42
CA ASN A 308 3.23 31.55 -20.75
C ASN A 308 4.04 30.90 -19.62
N ALA A 309 3.50 29.85 -18.99
CA ALA A 309 4.27 29.00 -18.10
C ALA A 309 5.35 28.21 -18.88
N GLY A 310 5.24 28.19 -20.22
CA GLY A 310 6.21 27.60 -21.13
C GLY A 310 6.27 26.10 -20.99
N CYS A 311 5.13 25.46 -20.69
CA CYS A 311 4.95 24.05 -20.34
C CYS A 311 6.27 23.27 -20.19
N PRO A 312 6.64 22.88 -18.95
CA PRO A 312 7.89 22.15 -18.72
C PRO A 312 7.93 20.83 -19.48
#